data_AF-A0A5A7MIP6-F1
#
_entry.id   AF-A0A5A7MIP6-F1
#
_cell.length_a   1.000
_cell.length_b   1.000
_cell.length_c   1.000
_cell.angle_alpha   90.00
_cell.angle_beta   90.00
_cell.angle_gamma   90.00
#
_symmetry.space_group_name_H-M   'P 1'
#
loop_
_entity.id
_entity.type
_entity.pdbx_description
1 polymer ?
#
loop_
_entity_poly.entity_id
_entity_poly.type
_entity_poly.pdbx_seq_one_letter_code
_entity_poly.pdbx_strand_id
1 'polypeptide(L)'
;MEFKQQPNVTAKQVIDATRAYKELIRTRRYLQKLGGRMFWKLSGDYVYLAQRSFFDSRKVHQLGIKSSQTEQSLKEYETERARLRQREVALQERILVYERMNKAVRAGAVSDDVIDTIRLLERVGISEDCLWMGTPAQHAYWQSSGLEAPKVLGDGEDLGRHIVFVQRRLDAMSLNRLHRCKAFKLDAVRGGQSTLLIIEPQATPRSSKDQKSSEAHIFRRYSMFIHDTVREYIDLIFGESDTLASFEQVLISKTGRMGVMRTVAPHLFVDWNMLFGLATRERDSFEQLLESGRLVRKGN
;
A
#
# COMPACT_ATOMS: atom_id res chain seq x y z
N MET A 1 3.53 31.36 3.34
CA MET A 1 3.95 30.28 4.26
C MET A 1 5.45 30.10 4.12
N GLU A 2 6.18 30.17 5.22
CA GLU A 2 7.63 29.94 5.24
C GLU A 2 7.88 28.45 5.47
N PHE A 3 8.51 27.77 4.50
CA PHE A 3 8.81 26.34 4.59
C PHE A 3 10.16 26.13 5.26
N LYS A 4 10.21 25.26 6.27
CA LYS A 4 11.45 24.93 6.99
C LYS A 4 12.11 23.71 6.36
N GLN A 5 13.40 23.81 6.11
CA GLN A 5 14.22 22.68 5.65
C GLN A 5 14.56 21.75 6.83
N GLN A 6 14.70 20.45 6.55
CA GLN A 6 15.18 19.51 7.54
C GLN A 6 16.66 19.79 7.89
N PRO A 7 17.08 19.61 9.16
CA PRO A 7 18.48 19.66 9.53
C PRO A 7 19.33 18.67 8.72
N ASN A 8 20.57 19.03 8.38
CA ASN A 8 21.47 18.19 7.57
C ASN A 8 21.64 16.75 8.10
N VAL A 9 21.69 16.58 9.44
CA VAL A 9 21.80 15.25 10.07
C VAL A 9 20.56 14.42 9.79
N THR A 10 19.37 15.02 9.90
CA THR A 10 18.09 14.37 9.61
C THR A 10 17.99 14.03 8.12
N ALA A 11 18.33 14.97 7.23
CA ALA A 11 18.29 14.77 5.79
C ALA A 11 19.19 13.59 5.35
N LYS A 12 20.45 13.55 5.84
CA LYS A 12 21.36 12.44 5.56
C LYS A 12 20.80 11.10 6.05
N GLN A 13 20.30 11.07 7.29
CA GLN A 13 19.71 9.87 7.86
C GLN A 13 18.50 9.37 7.04
N VAL A 14 17.62 10.28 6.62
CA VAL A 14 16.47 9.96 5.76
C VAL A 14 16.92 9.36 4.44
N ILE A 15 17.93 9.92 3.78
CA ILE A 15 18.47 9.40 2.52
C ILE A 15 19.03 7.99 2.69
N ASP A 16 19.88 7.79 3.71
CA ASP A 16 20.53 6.50 3.97
C ASP A 16 19.51 5.40 4.33
N ALA A 17 18.53 5.75 5.17
CA ALA A 17 17.45 4.85 5.56
C ALA A 17 16.52 4.50 4.40
N THR A 18 16.12 5.51 3.60
CA THR A 18 15.28 5.34 2.42
C THR A 18 15.92 4.41 1.40
N ARG A 19 17.21 4.59 1.13
CA ARG A 19 17.95 3.76 0.18
C ARG A 19 17.98 2.30 0.62
N ALA A 20 18.31 2.02 1.88
CA ALA A 20 18.33 0.65 2.39
C ALA A 20 16.94 0.03 2.43
N TYR A 21 15.90 0.81 2.77
CA TYR A 21 14.54 0.30 2.85
C TYR A 21 13.99 -0.05 1.45
N LYS A 22 14.26 0.77 0.44
CA LYS A 22 13.93 0.44 -0.96
C LYS A 22 14.61 -0.86 -1.41
N GLU A 23 15.87 -1.07 -1.05
CA GLU A 23 16.59 -2.31 -1.35
C GLU A 23 16.01 -3.55 -0.63
N LEU A 24 15.54 -3.39 0.62
CA LEU A 24 14.82 -4.45 1.34
C LEU A 24 13.55 -4.85 0.61
N ILE A 25 12.72 -3.86 0.24
CA ILE A 25 11.45 -4.09 -0.46
C ILE A 25 11.71 -4.72 -1.83
N ARG A 26 12.72 -4.24 -2.58
CA ARG A 26 13.12 -4.85 -3.85
C ARG A 26 13.53 -6.31 -3.70
N THR A 27 14.34 -6.62 -2.68
CA THR A 27 14.78 -8.00 -2.38
C THR A 27 13.59 -8.91 -2.05
N ARG A 28 12.64 -8.43 -1.25
CA ARG A 28 11.39 -9.16 -0.94
C ARG A 28 10.53 -9.41 -2.15
N ARG A 29 10.35 -8.40 -3.01
CA ARG A 29 9.61 -8.55 -4.28
C ARG A 29 10.28 -9.57 -5.20
N TYR A 30 11.60 -9.62 -5.26
CA TYR A 30 12.30 -10.68 -6.02
C TYR A 30 12.07 -12.07 -5.42
N LEU A 31 12.10 -12.22 -4.09
CA LEU A 31 11.73 -13.48 -3.44
C LEU A 31 10.29 -13.90 -3.74
N GLN A 32 9.36 -12.94 -3.80
CA GLN A 32 7.96 -13.19 -4.18
C GLN A 32 7.84 -13.65 -5.64
N LYS A 33 8.55 -12.99 -6.56
CA LYS A 33 8.57 -13.31 -8.01
C LYS A 33 9.23 -14.65 -8.30
N LEU A 34 10.25 -15.04 -7.54
CA LEU A 34 10.84 -16.38 -7.62
C LEU A 34 9.84 -17.49 -7.30
N GLY A 35 8.73 -17.18 -6.63
CA GLY A 35 7.71 -18.15 -6.28
C GLY A 35 7.99 -18.93 -4.99
N GLY A 36 7.08 -19.83 -4.66
CA GLY A 36 7.21 -20.72 -3.52
C GLY A 36 8.20 -21.84 -3.79
N ARG A 37 8.27 -22.80 -2.85
CA ARG A 37 9.20 -23.93 -2.90
C ARG A 37 9.02 -24.77 -4.17
N MET A 38 10.14 -25.08 -4.83
CA MET A 38 10.22 -26.13 -5.85
C MET A 38 10.49 -27.50 -5.20
N PHE A 39 9.90 -28.56 -5.75
CA PHE A 39 10.05 -29.93 -5.26
C PHE A 39 9.72 -30.94 -6.37
N TRP A 40 10.34 -32.11 -6.31
CA TRP A 40 10.01 -33.24 -7.16
C TRP A 40 8.72 -33.91 -6.69
N LYS A 41 7.84 -34.25 -7.63
CA LYS A 41 6.61 -34.99 -7.37
C LYS A 41 6.48 -36.16 -8.35
N LEU A 42 6.11 -37.32 -7.82
CA LEU A 42 5.80 -38.51 -8.61
C LEU A 42 4.38 -38.40 -9.19
N SER A 43 4.20 -38.77 -10.46
CA SER A 43 2.89 -38.93 -11.10
C SER A 43 2.92 -40.12 -12.05
N GLY A 44 2.36 -41.23 -11.60
CA GLY A 44 2.47 -42.50 -12.31
C GLY A 44 3.94 -42.89 -12.47
N ASP A 45 4.37 -43.06 -13.72
CA ASP A 45 5.70 -43.59 -14.06
C ASP A 45 6.78 -42.51 -14.19
N TYR A 46 6.44 -41.23 -14.03
CA TYR A 46 7.42 -40.15 -14.15
C TYR A 46 7.45 -39.23 -12.92
N VAL A 47 8.60 -38.58 -12.75
CA VAL A 47 8.83 -37.55 -11.74
C VAL A 47 8.88 -36.20 -12.46
N TYR A 48 8.22 -35.19 -11.91
CA TYR A 48 8.22 -33.84 -12.46
C TYR A 48 8.56 -32.80 -11.39
N LEU A 49 9.12 -31.69 -11.85
CA LEU A 49 9.41 -30.53 -11.02
C LEU A 49 8.12 -29.72 -10.85
N ALA A 50 7.76 -29.47 -9.60
CA ALA A 50 6.59 -28.71 -9.23
C ALA A 50 7.01 -27.49 -8.39
N GLN A 51 6.34 -26.37 -8.58
CA GLN A 51 6.56 -25.15 -7.81
C GLN A 51 5.27 -24.68 -7.15
N ARG A 52 5.31 -24.47 -5.83
CA ARG A 52 4.19 -23.82 -5.12
C ARG A 52 4.15 -22.34 -5.46
N SER A 53 2.95 -21.76 -5.56
CA SER A 53 2.82 -20.30 -5.57
C SER A 53 3.32 -19.72 -4.24
N PHE A 54 3.92 -18.52 -4.29
CA PHE A 54 4.39 -17.83 -3.08
C PHE A 54 3.23 -17.46 -2.16
N PHE A 55 2.15 -16.94 -2.75
CA PHE A 55 0.97 -16.49 -2.01
C PHE A 55 -0.11 -17.55 -1.89
N ASP A 56 -0.06 -18.69 -2.58
CA ASP A 56 -1.05 -19.75 -2.39
C ASP A 56 -0.37 -21.12 -2.38
N SER A 57 -0.17 -21.67 -1.18
CA SER A 57 0.49 -22.96 -1.02
C SER A 57 -0.28 -24.12 -1.64
N ARG A 58 -1.56 -23.95 -1.99
CA ARG A 58 -2.40 -24.96 -2.66
C ARG A 58 -2.23 -24.90 -4.18
N LYS A 59 -1.89 -23.75 -4.76
CA LYS A 59 -1.58 -23.61 -6.18
C LYS A 59 -0.18 -24.14 -6.45
N VAL A 60 -0.10 -25.13 -7.33
CA VAL A 60 1.15 -25.77 -7.73
C VAL A 60 1.25 -25.73 -9.25
N HIS A 61 2.33 -25.16 -9.75
CA HIS A 61 2.67 -25.14 -11.17
C HIS A 61 3.59 -26.30 -11.50
N GLN A 62 3.30 -27.02 -12.57
CA GLN A 62 4.18 -28.04 -13.12
C GLN A 62 5.18 -27.37 -14.06
N LEU A 63 6.47 -27.55 -13.80
CA LEU A 63 7.56 -26.92 -14.55
C LEU A 63 8.17 -27.84 -15.61
N GLY A 64 8.00 -29.17 -15.46
CA GLY A 64 8.45 -30.15 -16.45
C GLY A 64 8.85 -31.48 -15.84
N ILE A 65 8.98 -32.51 -16.68
CA ILE A 65 9.49 -33.83 -16.28
C ILE A 65 10.97 -33.75 -15.86
N LYS A 66 11.40 -34.70 -15.03
CA LYS A 66 12.77 -34.79 -14.54
C LYS A 66 13.74 -35.02 -15.71
N SER A 67 14.62 -34.08 -15.92
CA SER A 67 15.65 -34.05 -16.96
C SER A 67 16.84 -33.23 -16.45
N SER A 68 17.99 -33.29 -17.15
CA SER A 68 19.15 -32.44 -16.83
C SER A 68 18.80 -30.95 -16.79
N GLN A 69 17.89 -30.51 -17.67
CA GLN A 69 17.41 -29.14 -17.72
C GLN A 69 16.63 -28.75 -16.46
N THR A 70 15.65 -29.56 -16.03
CA THR A 70 14.84 -29.24 -14.85
C THR A 70 15.62 -29.39 -13.54
N GLU A 71 16.61 -30.27 -13.49
CA GLU A 71 17.57 -30.35 -12.39
C GLU A 71 18.45 -29.09 -12.30
N GLN A 72 18.94 -28.59 -13.43
CA GLN A 72 19.68 -27.33 -13.48
C GLN A 72 18.81 -26.15 -13.02
N SER A 73 17.57 -26.06 -13.50
CA SER A 73 16.62 -25.02 -13.07
C SER A 73 16.35 -25.06 -11.56
N LEU A 74 16.24 -26.25 -10.96
CA LEU A 74 16.09 -26.39 -9.51
C LEU A 74 17.34 -25.87 -8.77
N LYS A 75 18.54 -26.21 -9.24
CA LYS A 75 19.80 -25.76 -8.63
C LYS A 75 19.97 -24.24 -8.70
N GLU A 76 19.65 -23.64 -9.84
CA GLU A 76 19.67 -22.18 -10.04
C GLU A 76 18.68 -21.48 -9.11
N TYR A 77 17.45 -22.02 -9.03
CA TYR A 77 16.42 -21.53 -8.11
C TYR A 77 16.87 -21.59 -6.64
N GLU A 78 17.43 -22.72 -6.19
CA GLU A 78 17.89 -22.88 -4.81
C GLU A 78 19.03 -21.91 -4.47
N THR A 79 19.97 -21.73 -5.40
CA THR A 79 21.11 -20.82 -5.26
C THR A 79 20.63 -19.37 -5.14
N GLU A 80 19.79 -18.91 -6.07
CA GLU A 80 19.31 -17.52 -6.07
C GLU A 80 18.39 -17.25 -4.87
N ARG A 81 17.54 -18.21 -4.49
CA ARG A 81 16.70 -18.08 -3.30
C ARG A 81 17.53 -17.98 -2.02
N ALA A 82 18.60 -18.77 -1.89
CA ALA A 82 19.49 -18.71 -0.73
C ALA A 82 20.18 -17.33 -0.64
N ARG A 83 20.72 -16.85 -1.77
CA ARG A 83 21.34 -15.53 -1.88
C ARG A 83 20.39 -14.39 -1.48
N LEU A 84 19.16 -14.39 -2.03
CA LEU A 84 18.19 -13.34 -1.74
C LEU A 84 17.72 -13.38 -0.28
N ARG A 85 17.54 -14.58 0.31
CA ARG A 85 17.20 -14.72 1.73
C ARG A 85 18.29 -14.19 2.65
N GLN A 86 19.55 -14.52 2.37
CA GLN A 86 20.68 -14.00 3.13
C GLN A 86 20.72 -12.47 3.07
N ARG A 87 20.51 -11.90 1.88
CA ARG A 87 20.45 -10.45 1.70
C ARG A 87 19.26 -9.82 2.41
N GLU A 88 18.10 -10.47 2.40
CA GLU A 88 16.92 -10.00 3.13
C GLU A 88 17.21 -9.87 4.62
N VAL A 89 17.78 -10.92 5.24
CA VAL A 89 18.12 -10.92 6.68
C VAL A 89 19.09 -9.78 7.02
N ALA A 90 20.18 -9.65 6.25
CA ALA A 90 21.16 -8.58 6.49
C ALA A 90 20.55 -7.17 6.34
N LEU A 91 19.64 -6.98 5.38
CA LEU A 91 18.93 -5.71 5.22
C LEU A 91 17.97 -5.47 6.38
N GLN A 92 17.23 -6.48 6.85
CA GLN A 92 16.32 -6.35 7.99
C GLN A 92 17.06 -5.88 9.25
N GLU A 93 18.21 -6.46 9.57
CA GLU A 93 19.05 -6.05 10.71
C GLU A 93 19.49 -4.59 10.59
N ARG A 94 19.93 -4.17 9.40
CA ARG A 94 20.29 -2.77 9.12
C ARG A 94 19.10 -1.83 9.27
N ILE A 95 17.91 -2.23 8.82
CA ILE A 95 16.69 -1.44 8.96
C ILE A 95 16.34 -1.21 10.42
N LEU A 96 16.48 -2.21 11.30
CA LEU A 96 16.23 -2.02 12.74
C LEU A 96 17.12 -0.93 13.36
N VAL A 97 18.37 -0.81 12.92
CA VAL A 97 19.26 0.28 13.35
C VAL A 97 18.73 1.62 12.84
N TYR A 98 18.37 1.70 11.56
CA TYR A 98 17.85 2.93 10.96
C TYR A 98 16.53 3.38 11.55
N GLU A 99 15.62 2.48 11.93
CA GLU A 99 14.37 2.88 12.58
C GLU A 99 14.63 3.56 13.94
N ARG A 100 15.61 3.06 14.71
CA ARG A 100 16.02 3.71 15.97
C ARG A 100 16.64 5.08 15.72
N MET A 101 17.49 5.20 14.71
CA MET A 101 18.11 6.48 14.34
C MET A 101 17.07 7.49 13.85
N ASN A 102 16.13 7.05 13.00
CA ASN A 102 15.02 7.86 12.51
C ASN A 102 14.19 8.42 13.67
N LYS A 103 13.91 7.61 14.69
CA LYS A 103 13.24 8.05 15.91
C LYS A 103 14.05 9.10 16.65
N ALA A 104 15.36 8.88 16.82
CA ALA A 104 16.25 9.77 17.56
C ALA A 104 16.33 11.17 16.91
N VAL A 105 16.42 11.23 15.58
CA VAL A 105 16.51 12.50 14.83
C VAL A 105 15.14 13.06 14.41
N ARG A 106 14.04 12.43 14.85
CA ARG A 106 12.65 12.80 14.50
C ARG A 106 12.43 12.94 12.99
N ALA A 107 12.94 11.97 12.23
CA ALA A 107 12.92 11.97 10.76
C ALA A 107 11.52 11.79 10.12
N GLY A 108 10.50 11.48 10.93
CA GLY A 108 9.17 11.10 10.45
C GLY A 108 8.03 11.82 11.16
N ALA A 109 6.95 12.05 10.42
CA ALA A 109 5.75 12.74 10.91
C ALA A 109 4.48 11.89 10.79
N VAL A 110 4.55 10.73 10.14
CA VAL A 110 3.40 9.86 9.85
C VAL A 110 2.99 9.07 11.11
N SER A 111 1.70 8.76 11.29
CA SER A 111 1.28 7.80 12.32
C SER A 111 1.82 6.39 12.07
N ASP A 112 1.95 5.61 13.15
CA ASP A 112 2.36 4.22 13.05
C ASP A 112 1.29 3.36 12.34
N ASP A 113 0.01 3.71 12.46
CA ASP A 113 -1.12 3.00 11.86
C ASP A 113 -1.03 2.97 10.32
N VAL A 114 -0.60 4.08 9.70
CA VAL A 114 -0.34 4.14 8.26
C VAL A 114 0.81 3.19 7.88
N ILE A 115 1.91 3.20 8.64
CA ILE A 115 3.06 2.30 8.37
C ILE A 115 2.67 0.84 8.56
N ASP A 116 1.87 0.52 9.58
CA ASP A 116 1.40 -0.83 9.84
C ASP A 116 0.45 -1.33 8.76
N THR A 117 -0.39 -0.45 8.23
CA THR A 117 -1.22 -0.74 7.07
C THR A 117 -0.37 -0.96 5.82
N ILE A 118 0.64 -0.12 5.53
CA ILE A 118 1.58 -0.34 4.41
C ILE A 118 2.24 -1.72 4.51
N ARG A 119 2.76 -2.07 5.69
CA ARG A 119 3.40 -3.37 5.94
C ARG A 119 2.43 -4.53 5.84
N LEU A 120 1.17 -4.35 6.19
CA LEU A 120 0.12 -5.34 6.00
C LEU A 120 -0.09 -5.61 4.50
N LEU A 121 -0.25 -4.56 3.69
CA LEU A 121 -0.44 -4.68 2.23
C LEU A 121 0.78 -5.33 1.55
N GLU A 122 1.99 -5.02 2.01
CA GLU A 122 3.24 -5.65 1.56
C GLU A 122 3.26 -7.15 1.88
N ARG A 123 2.94 -7.54 3.12
CA ARG A 123 2.89 -8.95 3.55
C ARG A 123 1.85 -9.77 2.78
N VAL A 124 0.72 -9.15 2.42
CA VAL A 124 -0.31 -9.79 1.58
C VAL A 124 0.11 -9.86 0.12
N GLY A 125 1.09 -9.06 -0.31
CA GLY A 125 1.61 -9.06 -1.68
C GLY A 125 0.81 -8.21 -2.65
N ILE A 126 0.13 -7.18 -2.16
CA ILE A 126 -0.72 -6.31 -2.98
C ILE A 126 -0.15 -4.89 -3.08
N SER A 127 0.91 -4.57 -2.35
CA SER A 127 1.45 -3.20 -2.24
C SER A 127 1.92 -2.58 -3.56
N GLU A 128 2.34 -3.37 -4.56
CA GLU A 128 2.77 -2.83 -5.87
C GLU A 128 1.60 -2.28 -6.68
N ASP A 129 0.41 -2.85 -6.47
CA ASP A 129 -0.83 -2.46 -7.14
C ASP A 129 -1.58 -1.36 -6.35
N CYS A 130 -1.09 -0.99 -5.17
CA CYS A 130 -1.75 -0.04 -4.28
C CYS A 130 -1.47 1.41 -4.68
N LEU A 131 -2.51 2.24 -4.63
CA LEU A 131 -2.42 3.69 -4.70
C LEU A 131 -3.14 4.29 -3.50
N TRP A 132 -2.38 4.95 -2.65
CA TRP A 132 -2.87 5.63 -1.46
C TRP A 132 -3.41 7.01 -1.81
N MET A 133 -4.49 7.41 -1.15
CA MET A 133 -5.16 8.70 -1.37
C MET A 133 -5.35 9.46 -0.07
N GLY A 134 -5.70 10.75 -0.17
CA GLY A 134 -5.93 11.61 1.00
C GLY A 134 -4.66 11.98 1.77
N THR A 135 -4.78 12.16 3.09
CA THR A 135 -3.69 12.62 3.98
C THR A 135 -2.44 11.71 3.93
N PRO A 136 -2.54 10.37 3.92
CA PRO A 136 -1.37 9.51 3.79
C PRO A 136 -0.52 9.81 2.52
N ALA A 137 -1.17 10.13 1.39
CA ALA A 137 -0.46 10.50 0.17
C ALA A 137 0.27 11.86 0.29
N GLN A 138 -0.31 12.83 1.00
CA GLN A 138 0.35 14.11 1.27
C GLN A 138 1.64 13.93 2.08
N HIS A 139 1.67 12.98 3.02
CA HIS A 139 2.90 12.63 3.72
C HIS A 139 3.99 12.13 2.78
N ALA A 140 3.64 11.41 1.70
CA ALA A 140 4.63 10.96 0.70
C ALA A 140 5.27 12.14 -0.02
N TYR A 141 4.49 13.15 -0.40
CA TYR A 141 5.03 14.34 -1.06
C TYR A 141 5.86 15.21 -0.11
N TRP A 142 5.46 15.32 1.16
CA TRP A 142 6.28 16.04 2.13
C TRP A 142 7.59 15.33 2.46
N GLN A 143 7.56 14.02 2.62
CA GLN A 143 8.77 13.25 2.90
C GLN A 143 9.78 13.31 1.73
N SER A 144 9.32 13.49 0.49
CA SER A 144 10.19 13.58 -0.67
C SER A 144 10.78 14.98 -0.91
N SER A 145 10.16 16.04 -0.38
CA SER A 145 10.65 17.41 -0.58
C SER A 145 11.82 17.79 0.32
N GLY A 146 12.10 17.01 1.38
CA GLY A 146 13.13 17.33 2.37
C GLY A 146 12.76 18.50 3.29
N LEU A 147 11.49 18.93 3.26
CA LEU A 147 10.95 19.97 4.13
C LEU A 147 10.36 19.34 5.39
N GLU A 148 10.23 20.14 6.45
CA GLU A 148 9.49 19.75 7.64
C GLU A 148 7.99 19.70 7.33
N ALA A 149 7.33 18.62 7.73
CA ALA A 149 5.90 18.48 7.55
C ALA A 149 5.14 19.51 8.42
N PRO A 150 4.15 20.22 7.87
CA PRO A 150 3.37 21.19 8.65
C PRO A 150 2.55 20.47 9.72
N LYS A 151 2.37 21.11 10.89
CA LYS A 151 1.59 20.53 12.01
C LYS A 151 0.16 20.14 11.59
N VAL A 152 -0.47 20.98 10.77
CA VAL A 152 -1.83 20.78 10.24
C VAL A 152 -1.98 19.44 9.51
N LEU A 153 -0.92 18.93 8.87
CA LEU A 153 -0.94 17.62 8.23
C LEU A 153 -1.11 16.47 9.23
N GLY A 154 -0.51 16.61 10.43
CA GLY A 154 -0.61 15.62 11.49
C GLY A 154 -1.91 15.70 12.29
N ASP A 155 -2.60 16.84 12.25
CA ASP A 155 -3.91 17.05 12.88
C ASP A 155 -5.06 16.63 11.93
N GLY A 156 -4.82 16.65 10.61
CA GLY A 156 -5.76 16.25 9.56
C GLY A 156 -5.72 14.77 9.15
N GLU A 157 -5.49 13.83 10.08
CA GLU A 157 -5.75 12.39 9.87
C GLU A 157 -7.27 12.13 9.83
N ASP A 158 -7.91 12.78 8.87
CA ASP A 158 -9.27 13.36 8.92
C ASP A 158 -10.45 12.39 8.76
N LEU A 159 -10.23 11.08 8.77
CA LEU A 159 -11.33 10.10 8.72
C LEU A 159 -11.15 8.92 9.67
N GLY A 160 -10.01 8.86 10.37
CA GLY A 160 -9.58 7.64 11.08
C GLY A 160 -9.50 6.41 10.16
N ARG A 161 -9.42 6.63 8.83
CA ARG A 161 -9.50 5.60 7.80
C ARG A 161 -8.57 5.93 6.64
N HIS A 162 -8.01 4.89 6.06
CA HIS A 162 -7.13 4.94 4.90
C HIS A 162 -7.86 4.41 3.69
N ILE A 163 -7.79 5.13 2.58
CA ILE A 163 -8.40 4.72 1.33
C ILE A 163 -7.26 4.36 0.38
N VAL A 164 -7.30 3.11 -0.05
CA VAL A 164 -6.26 2.52 -0.88
C VAL A 164 -6.92 1.88 -2.08
N PHE A 165 -6.66 2.42 -3.24
CA PHE A 165 -7.03 1.76 -4.47
C PHE A 165 -6.05 0.64 -4.79
N VAL A 166 -6.53 -0.45 -5.36
CA VAL A 166 -5.73 -1.59 -5.81
C VAL A 166 -6.01 -1.82 -7.28
N GLN A 167 -4.97 -1.69 -8.11
CA GLN A 167 -4.94 -1.89 -9.57
C GLN A 167 -5.15 -3.35 -10.02
N ARG A 168 -5.79 -4.15 -9.17
CA ARG A 168 -6.27 -5.49 -9.52
C ARG A 168 -7.43 -5.88 -8.64
N ARG A 169 -8.30 -6.73 -9.17
CA ARG A 169 -9.37 -7.36 -8.41
C ARG A 169 -8.78 -8.33 -7.39
N LEU A 170 -9.02 -8.07 -6.11
CA LEU A 170 -8.54 -8.94 -5.05
C LEU A 170 -9.37 -10.23 -4.98
N ASP A 171 -8.66 -11.37 -4.90
CA ASP A 171 -9.28 -12.66 -4.68
C ASP A 171 -9.71 -12.85 -3.21
N ALA A 172 -10.57 -13.85 -2.97
CA ALA A 172 -11.07 -14.13 -1.63
C ALA A 172 -9.93 -14.47 -0.65
N MET A 173 -8.81 -15.05 -1.13
CA MET A 173 -7.68 -15.40 -0.28
C MET A 173 -6.94 -14.17 0.24
N SER A 174 -6.69 -13.19 -0.63
CA SER A 174 -6.05 -11.92 -0.30
C SER A 174 -6.91 -11.14 0.69
N LEU A 175 -8.22 -11.04 0.44
CA LEU A 175 -9.16 -10.41 1.37
C LEU A 175 -9.20 -11.13 2.71
N ASN A 176 -9.27 -12.46 2.72
CA ASN A 176 -9.25 -13.24 3.96
C ASN A 176 -7.96 -13.01 4.77
N ARG A 177 -6.82 -12.78 4.12
CA ARG A 177 -5.56 -12.43 4.83
C ARG A 177 -5.62 -11.05 5.45
N LEU A 178 -6.19 -10.08 4.74
CA LEU A 178 -6.40 -8.74 5.28
C LEU A 178 -7.36 -8.78 6.49
N HIS A 179 -8.50 -9.46 6.36
CA HIS A 179 -9.50 -9.59 7.44
C HIS A 179 -9.00 -10.36 8.68
N ARG A 180 -7.99 -11.23 8.55
CA ARG A 180 -7.37 -11.91 9.70
C ARG A 180 -6.58 -10.95 10.59
N CYS A 181 -6.19 -9.79 10.09
CA CYS A 181 -5.49 -8.79 10.88
C CYS A 181 -6.48 -8.03 11.77
N LYS A 182 -6.54 -8.39 13.06
CA LYS A 182 -7.46 -7.77 14.02
C LYS A 182 -7.17 -6.28 14.31
N ALA A 183 -5.99 -5.79 13.94
CA ALA A 183 -5.58 -4.41 14.16
C ALA A 183 -6.37 -3.39 13.30
N PHE A 184 -7.03 -3.85 12.23
CA PHE A 184 -7.77 -2.99 11.31
C PHE A 184 -9.16 -3.58 11.04
N LYS A 185 -10.15 -2.71 10.82
CA LYS A 185 -11.37 -3.09 10.09
C LYS A 185 -11.14 -2.78 8.62
N LEU A 186 -11.55 -3.70 7.76
CA LEU A 186 -11.39 -3.59 6.32
C LEU A 186 -12.77 -3.67 5.69
N ASP A 187 -13.06 -2.73 4.80
CA ASP A 187 -14.13 -2.82 3.82
C ASP A 187 -13.52 -2.78 2.42
N ALA A 188 -14.12 -3.53 1.48
CA ALA A 188 -13.57 -3.72 0.14
C ALA A 188 -14.68 -3.63 -0.92
N VAL A 189 -14.58 -2.61 -1.78
CA VAL A 189 -15.45 -2.44 -2.94
C VAL A 189 -14.74 -3.01 -4.17
N ARG A 190 -15.30 -4.07 -4.75
CA ARG A 190 -14.70 -4.76 -5.91
C ARG A 190 -15.39 -4.36 -7.20
N GLY A 191 -14.60 -3.87 -8.16
CA GLY A 191 -14.98 -3.78 -9.56
C GLY A 191 -14.79 -5.12 -10.28
N GLY A 192 -14.86 -5.07 -11.60
CA GLY A 192 -14.50 -6.16 -12.51
C GLY A 192 -12.99 -6.39 -12.58
N GLN A 193 -12.17 -5.33 -12.63
CA GLN A 193 -10.71 -5.40 -12.75
C GLN A 193 -9.96 -4.84 -11.54
N SER A 194 -10.62 -4.10 -10.67
CA SER A 194 -9.97 -3.35 -9.60
C SER A 194 -10.63 -3.52 -8.23
N THR A 195 -10.01 -3.01 -7.17
CA THR A 195 -10.57 -3.05 -5.82
C THR A 195 -10.21 -1.79 -5.04
N LEU A 196 -11.19 -1.17 -4.40
CA LEU A 196 -10.98 -0.10 -3.44
C LEU A 196 -11.03 -0.68 -2.03
N LEU A 197 -10.01 -0.39 -1.23
CA LEU A 197 -9.95 -0.75 0.18
C LEU A 197 -10.18 0.48 1.05
N ILE A 198 -11.08 0.34 2.02
CA ILE A 198 -11.26 1.30 3.12
C ILE A 198 -10.77 0.60 4.39
N ILE A 199 -9.71 1.14 4.98
CA ILE A 199 -8.99 0.53 6.10
C ILE A 199 -9.11 1.43 7.32
N GLU A 200 -9.82 0.98 8.34
CA GLU A 200 -9.97 1.67 9.62
C GLU A 200 -9.01 1.05 10.64
N PRO A 201 -7.90 1.71 11.02
CA PRO A 201 -7.16 1.32 12.22
C PRO A 201 -8.09 1.27 13.43
N GLN A 202 -7.99 0.20 14.24
CA GLN A 202 -8.68 0.18 15.52
C GLN A 202 -8.03 1.24 16.42
N ALA A 203 -8.61 2.44 16.43
CA ALA A 203 -8.07 3.59 17.13
C ALA A 203 -7.80 3.30 18.61
N THR A 204 -6.61 3.69 19.09
CA THR A 204 -6.44 4.14 20.47
C THR A 204 -7.37 5.34 20.75
N PRO A 205 -8.01 5.43 21.93
CA PRO A 205 -9.14 6.31 22.17
C PRO A 205 -8.69 7.77 22.29
N ARG A 206 -8.84 8.58 21.23
CA ARG A 206 -8.54 10.02 21.28
C ARG A 206 -9.67 10.97 20.89
N SER A 207 -10.79 10.50 20.32
CA SER A 207 -11.93 11.39 20.02
C SER A 207 -13.02 11.38 21.10
N SER A 208 -13.56 12.59 21.37
CA SER A 208 -14.72 12.83 22.24
C SER A 208 -15.99 12.19 21.65
N LYS A 209 -17.00 11.94 22.49
CA LYS A 209 -18.24 11.25 22.06
C LYS A 209 -19.04 12.03 20.99
N ASP A 210 -19.01 13.37 21.03
CA ASP A 210 -19.76 14.21 20.09
C ASP A 210 -19.10 14.27 18.70
N GLN A 211 -17.77 14.32 18.67
CA GLN A 211 -16.98 14.28 17.44
C GLN A 211 -17.14 12.93 16.71
N LYS A 212 -17.23 11.82 17.47
CA LYS A 212 -17.52 10.48 16.93
C LYS A 212 -18.89 10.38 16.24
N SER A 213 -19.91 11.13 16.68
CA SER A 213 -21.26 11.01 16.12
C SER A 213 -21.39 11.73 14.76
N SER A 214 -20.81 12.92 14.65
CA SER A 214 -20.74 13.68 13.39
C SER A 214 -19.85 13.00 12.36
N GLU A 215 -18.66 12.53 12.78
CA GLU A 215 -17.73 11.78 11.92
C GLU A 215 -18.35 10.45 11.45
N ALA A 216 -19.13 9.77 12.30
CA ALA A 216 -19.83 8.54 11.91
C ALA A 216 -20.90 8.80 10.85
N HIS A 217 -21.61 9.94 10.91
CA HIS A 217 -22.61 10.30 9.91
C HIS A 217 -21.98 10.66 8.56
N ILE A 218 -20.95 11.52 8.56
CA ILE A 218 -20.20 11.89 7.34
C ILE A 218 -19.62 10.62 6.69
N PHE A 219 -19.04 9.74 7.51
CA PHE A 219 -18.50 8.49 7.00
C PHE A 219 -19.57 7.54 6.46
N ARG A 220 -20.73 7.41 7.12
CA ARG A 220 -21.80 6.56 6.61
C ARG A 220 -22.24 7.01 5.20
N ARG A 221 -22.37 8.31 4.98
CA ARG A 221 -22.67 8.88 3.66
C ARG A 221 -21.53 8.64 2.66
N TYR A 222 -20.28 8.80 3.11
CA TYR A 222 -19.10 8.50 2.31
C TYR A 222 -19.05 7.03 1.88
N SER A 223 -19.30 6.10 2.81
CA SER A 223 -19.40 4.67 2.52
C SER A 223 -20.48 4.38 1.50
N MET A 224 -21.66 4.99 1.62
CA MET A 224 -22.72 4.86 0.61
C MET A 224 -22.25 5.37 -0.76
N PHE A 225 -21.66 6.55 -0.84
CA PHE A 225 -21.08 7.07 -2.09
C PHE A 225 -20.04 6.12 -2.70
N ILE A 226 -19.13 5.59 -1.89
CA ILE A 226 -18.11 4.65 -2.36
C ILE A 226 -18.74 3.32 -2.82
N HIS A 227 -19.73 2.79 -2.11
CA HIS A 227 -20.38 1.53 -2.49
C HIS A 227 -21.29 1.67 -3.72
N ASP A 228 -22.02 2.79 -3.83
CA ASP A 228 -23.03 3.00 -4.88
C ASP A 228 -22.39 3.58 -6.15
N THR A 229 -21.58 4.63 -6.01
CA THR A 229 -20.98 5.33 -7.16
C THR A 229 -19.65 4.71 -7.55
N VAL A 230 -18.70 4.56 -6.63
CA VAL A 230 -17.37 4.08 -7.02
C VAL A 230 -17.43 2.65 -7.57
N ARG A 231 -18.30 1.77 -7.06
CA ARG A 231 -18.43 0.41 -7.60
C ARG A 231 -18.69 0.37 -9.11
N GLU A 232 -19.51 1.27 -9.63
CA GLU A 232 -19.85 1.32 -11.06
C GLU A 232 -18.71 1.91 -11.91
N TYR A 233 -17.97 2.87 -11.36
CA TYR A 233 -16.96 3.64 -12.10
C TYR A 233 -15.52 3.23 -11.80
N ILE A 234 -15.27 2.34 -10.84
CA ILE A 234 -13.92 2.00 -10.40
C ILE A 234 -13.07 1.41 -11.53
N ASP A 235 -13.64 0.64 -12.45
CA ASP A 235 -12.85 0.16 -13.59
C ASP A 235 -12.65 1.23 -14.67
N LEU A 236 -13.55 2.21 -14.78
CA LEU A 236 -13.39 3.34 -15.70
C LEU A 236 -12.32 4.32 -15.21
N ILE A 237 -12.37 4.68 -13.92
CA ILE A 237 -11.45 5.64 -13.29
C ILE A 237 -9.98 5.17 -13.42
N PHE A 238 -9.76 3.87 -13.53
CA PHE A 238 -8.42 3.27 -13.55
C PHE A 238 -8.11 2.45 -14.80
N GLY A 239 -9.05 2.35 -15.75
CA GLY A 239 -8.91 1.59 -17.00
C GLY A 239 -8.06 2.30 -18.05
N GLU A 240 -7.94 3.63 -18.00
CA GLU A 240 -7.03 4.40 -18.85
C GLU A 240 -5.58 4.36 -18.29
N SER A 241 -4.97 3.17 -18.39
CA SER A 241 -3.74 2.80 -17.70
C SER A 241 -2.49 3.64 -18.05
N ASP A 242 -2.51 4.46 -19.10
CA ASP A 242 -1.36 5.33 -19.46
C ASP A 242 -1.27 6.58 -18.57
N THR A 243 -2.29 6.87 -17.77
CA THR A 243 -2.37 8.09 -16.92
C THR A 243 -2.00 7.86 -15.45
N LEU A 244 -1.74 6.63 -15.02
CA LEU A 244 -1.41 6.29 -13.63
C LEU A 244 0.09 6.45 -13.36
N ALA A 245 0.62 7.65 -13.63
CA ALA A 245 1.93 8.05 -13.13
C ALA A 245 1.91 7.91 -11.60
N SER A 246 2.53 6.84 -11.10
CA SER A 246 2.59 6.56 -9.66
C SER A 246 3.81 7.21 -9.06
N PHE A 247 3.62 7.84 -7.91
CA PHE A 247 4.67 8.39 -7.07
C PHE A 247 4.98 7.41 -5.94
N GLU A 248 6.25 7.06 -5.77
CA GLU A 248 6.69 6.11 -4.75
C GLU A 248 7.68 6.74 -3.77
N GLN A 249 7.36 6.69 -2.48
CA GLN A 249 8.20 7.25 -1.43
C GLN A 249 8.24 6.35 -0.19
N VAL A 250 9.41 6.28 0.46
CA VAL A 250 9.51 5.69 1.80
C VAL A 250 9.00 6.70 2.81
N LEU A 251 7.95 6.32 3.54
CA LEU A 251 7.44 7.05 4.68
C LEU A 251 8.15 6.63 5.95
N ILE A 252 8.33 7.59 6.86
CA ILE A 252 8.89 7.39 8.18
C ILE A 252 7.84 7.84 9.20
N SER A 253 7.50 6.97 10.16
CA SER A 253 6.59 7.33 11.23
C SER A 253 7.25 8.17 12.32
N LYS A 254 6.42 8.73 13.20
CA LYS A 254 6.86 9.40 14.44
C LYS A 254 7.75 8.51 15.32
N THR A 255 7.62 7.19 15.23
CA THR A 255 8.47 6.23 15.97
C THR A 255 9.66 5.72 15.17
N GLY A 256 9.88 6.26 13.96
CA GLY A 256 11.01 5.93 13.09
C GLY A 256 10.78 4.72 12.18
N ARG A 257 9.62 4.07 12.28
CA ARG A 257 9.26 2.89 11.46
C ARG A 257 9.06 3.29 10.01
N MET A 258 9.38 2.38 9.10
CA MET A 258 9.36 2.68 7.66
C MET A 258 8.37 1.83 6.86
N GLY A 259 7.86 2.40 5.77
CA GLY A 259 7.01 1.73 4.79
C GLY A 259 7.12 2.41 3.41
N VAL A 260 7.07 1.64 2.32
CA VAL A 260 7.01 2.20 0.96
C VAL A 260 5.55 2.43 0.59
N MET A 261 5.21 3.69 0.33
CA MET A 261 3.90 4.08 -0.18
C MET A 261 4.00 4.36 -1.67
N ARG A 262 2.99 3.90 -2.41
CA ARG A 262 2.70 4.31 -3.78
C ARG A 262 1.43 5.14 -3.76
N THR A 263 1.43 6.27 -4.46
CA THR A 263 0.29 7.18 -4.61
C THR A 263 0.29 7.74 -6.02
N VAL A 264 -0.67 8.58 -6.35
CA VAL A 264 -0.74 9.26 -7.65
C VAL A 264 0.38 10.29 -7.79
N ALA A 265 0.66 10.75 -9.00
CA ALA A 265 1.60 11.85 -9.20
C ALA A 265 1.09 13.12 -8.50
N PRO A 266 1.97 13.97 -7.94
CA PRO A 266 1.55 15.16 -7.19
C PRO A 266 0.60 16.09 -7.96
N HIS A 267 0.77 16.22 -9.29
CA HIS A 267 -0.07 17.06 -10.13
C HIS A 267 -1.50 16.51 -10.32
N LEU A 268 -1.72 15.21 -10.10
CA LEU A 268 -3.04 14.57 -10.17
C LEU A 268 -3.74 14.52 -8.81
N PHE A 269 -3.02 14.80 -7.71
CA PHE A 269 -3.51 14.57 -6.36
C PHE A 269 -4.82 15.30 -6.04
N VAL A 270 -4.96 16.56 -6.46
CA VAL A 270 -6.17 17.36 -6.19
C VAL A 270 -7.38 16.78 -6.92
N ASP A 271 -7.25 16.49 -8.22
CA ASP A 271 -8.34 15.93 -9.02
C ASP A 271 -8.81 14.59 -8.49
N TRP A 272 -7.87 13.74 -8.07
CA TRP A 272 -8.16 12.45 -7.47
C TRP A 272 -8.87 12.57 -6.13
N ASN A 273 -8.39 13.44 -5.24
CA ASN A 273 -9.07 13.68 -3.98
C ASN A 273 -10.47 14.29 -4.18
N MET A 274 -10.66 15.15 -5.17
CA MET A 274 -11.99 15.66 -5.53
C MET A 274 -12.89 14.53 -6.04
N LEU A 275 -12.40 13.69 -6.96
CA LEU A 275 -13.14 12.57 -7.53
C LEU A 275 -13.65 11.59 -6.45
N PHE A 276 -12.81 11.29 -5.47
CA PHE A 276 -13.15 10.42 -4.35
C PHE A 276 -13.79 11.18 -3.18
N GLY A 277 -14.20 12.44 -3.35
CA GLY A 277 -14.88 13.24 -2.33
C GLY A 277 -14.04 13.50 -1.06
N LEU A 278 -12.73 13.34 -1.13
CA LEU A 278 -11.79 13.55 -0.02
C LEU A 278 -11.49 15.01 0.24
N ALA A 279 -11.61 15.84 -0.80
CA ALA A 279 -11.42 17.28 -0.71
C ALA A 279 -12.73 18.05 -0.40
N THR A 280 -13.90 17.42 -0.58
CA THR A 280 -15.22 18.04 -0.46
C THR A 280 -15.97 17.55 0.78
N ARG A 281 -15.37 17.69 1.98
CA ARG A 281 -15.90 17.07 3.20
C ARG A 281 -17.13 17.76 3.80
N GLU A 282 -17.48 18.94 3.31
CA GLU A 282 -18.62 19.72 3.80
C GLU A 282 -19.89 19.36 3.03
N ARG A 283 -21.04 19.44 3.71
CA ARG A 283 -22.37 19.01 3.24
C ARG A 283 -22.69 19.52 1.83
N ASP A 284 -22.40 20.79 1.55
CA ASP A 284 -22.73 21.44 0.29
C ASP A 284 -21.78 21.01 -0.85
N SER A 285 -20.53 20.70 -0.51
CA SER A 285 -19.50 20.34 -1.49
C SER A 285 -19.65 18.91 -2.03
N PHE A 286 -20.22 17.98 -1.25
CA PHE A 286 -20.55 16.64 -1.74
C PHE A 286 -21.74 16.64 -2.70
N GLU A 287 -22.77 17.43 -2.42
CA GLU A 287 -23.93 17.57 -3.32
C GLU A 287 -23.50 18.20 -4.64
N GLN A 288 -22.65 19.23 -4.59
CA GLN A 288 -22.03 19.81 -5.78
C GLN A 288 -21.15 18.82 -6.56
N LEU A 289 -20.40 17.93 -5.89
CA LEU A 289 -19.61 16.90 -6.57
C LEU A 289 -20.52 15.89 -7.29
N LEU A 290 -21.62 15.48 -6.65
CA LEU A 290 -22.60 14.55 -7.22
C LEU A 290 -23.36 15.14 -8.41
N GLU A 291 -23.66 16.44 -8.34
CA GLU A 291 -24.27 17.21 -9.43
C GLU A 291 -23.26 17.62 -10.52
N SER A 292 -21.96 17.52 -10.23
CA SER A 292 -20.92 17.87 -11.19
C SER A 292 -20.89 16.89 -12.37
N GLY A 293 -20.78 17.43 -13.58
CA GLY A 293 -20.62 16.66 -14.82
C GLY A 293 -19.35 15.80 -14.91
N ARG A 294 -18.54 15.73 -13.85
CA ARG A 294 -17.36 14.85 -13.76
C ARG A 294 -17.74 13.38 -13.53
N LEU A 295 -18.91 13.12 -12.93
CA LEU A 295 -19.45 11.77 -12.72
C LEU A 295 -20.72 11.51 -13.57
N VAL A 296 -21.37 12.55 -14.09
CA VAL A 296 -22.53 12.42 -14.99
C VAL A 296 -22.04 12.09 -16.41
N ARG A 297 -22.34 10.86 -16.84
CA ARG A 297 -22.31 10.33 -18.22
C ARG A 297 -21.95 11.34 -19.33
N LYS A 298 -20.80 11.12 -19.99
CA LYS A 298 -20.79 11.10 -21.46
C LYS A 298 -21.35 9.75 -21.91
N GLY A 299 -22.68 9.66 -21.87
CA GLY A 299 -23.42 8.71 -22.70
C GLY A 299 -23.73 9.42 -24.00
N ASN A 300 -22.85 9.23 -24.98
CA ASN A 300 -23.10 9.26 -26.43
C ASN A 300 -21.87 8.68 -27.11
#